data_AF-A0A554FQN7-F1
#
_entry.id   AF-A0A554FQN7-F1
#
_cell.length_a   1.000
_cell.length_b   1.000
_cell.length_c   1.000
_cell.angle_alpha   90.00
_cell.angle_beta   90.00
_cell.angle_gamma   90.00
#
_symmetry.space_group_name_H-M   'P 1'
#
loop_
_entity.id
_entity.type
_entity.pdbx_description
1 polymer ?
#
loop_
_entity_poly.entity_id
_entity_poly.type
_entity_poly.pdbx_seq_one_letter_code
_entity_poly.pdbx_strand_id
1 'polypeptide(L)'
;MKNLTGALVFSTLLSLAIGCHKNTGESPDAATQTGTVQGELQSGREAAAPTATAEAGTSDPSYDSGASDRLALESCVDGWLKSHNLDRFGSPKGTMYAGGSPLFDERTGESHDRLDFVLSRQPEAKKACVDAGAPK
;
A
#
# COMPACT_ATOMS: atom_id res chain seq x y z
N MET A 1 33.82 25.75 36.73
CA MET A 1 32.42 25.77 36.23
C MET A 1 31.79 24.44 36.61
N LYS A 2 30.64 24.45 37.27
CA LYS A 2 29.91 23.25 37.72
C LYS A 2 28.53 23.27 37.06
N ASN A 3 28.03 22.11 36.63
CA ASN A 3 26.62 21.67 36.67
C ASN A 3 26.47 20.40 35.81
N LEU A 4 26.35 19.25 36.49
CA LEU A 4 25.73 18.02 35.99
C LEU A 4 24.56 17.69 36.91
N THR A 5 23.76 16.67 36.53
CA THR A 5 22.47 16.25 37.14
C THR A 5 21.30 17.10 36.61
N GLY A 6 20.22 16.56 36.03
CA GLY A 6 19.87 15.15 35.75
C GLY A 6 18.46 14.81 36.24
N ALA A 7 17.52 14.60 35.33
CA ALA A 7 16.18 14.07 35.64
C ALA A 7 15.52 13.47 34.38
N LEU A 8 15.54 12.14 34.28
CA LEU A 8 14.58 11.40 33.47
C LEU A 8 13.37 11.08 34.35
N VAL A 9 12.16 11.37 33.87
CA VAL A 9 10.93 10.88 34.51
C VAL A 9 10.11 10.14 33.45
N PHE A 10 10.18 8.82 33.50
CA PHE A 10 9.17 7.95 32.89
C PHE A 10 7.87 8.09 33.70
N SER A 11 6.73 8.17 33.01
CA SER A 11 5.45 7.74 33.58
C SER A 11 4.55 7.19 32.47
N THR A 12 3.81 6.14 32.81
CA THR A 12 3.23 5.16 31.88
C THR A 12 1.73 4.94 32.16
N LEU A 13 1.10 4.18 31.26
CA LEU A 13 -0.29 3.67 31.30
C LEU A 13 -1.40 4.71 31.04
N LEU A 14 -2.23 4.60 29.99
CA LEU A 14 -3.11 3.51 29.53
C LEU A 14 -4.46 3.50 30.26
N SER A 15 -5.52 3.87 29.52
CA SER A 15 -6.90 3.43 29.78
C SER A 15 -7.66 3.33 28.46
N LEU A 16 -8.06 2.12 28.09
CA LEU A 16 -9.08 1.85 27.06
C LEU A 16 -10.46 2.19 27.62
N ALA A 17 -11.35 2.74 26.80
CA ALA A 17 -12.79 2.65 27.01
C ALA A 17 -13.50 2.40 25.67
N ILE A 18 -14.10 1.23 25.54
CA ILE A 18 -14.88 0.80 24.37
C ILE A 18 -16.33 1.28 24.54
N GLY A 19 -16.97 1.74 23.47
CA GLY A 19 -18.35 2.23 23.51
C GLY A 19 -19.06 2.11 22.16
N CYS A 20 -19.40 0.88 21.75
CA CYS A 20 -20.42 0.67 20.72
C CYS A 20 -21.82 0.90 21.31
N HIS A 21 -22.80 1.34 20.48
CA HIS A 21 -24.08 0.63 20.23
C HIS A 21 -25.29 1.53 19.87
N LYS A 22 -25.70 1.42 18.59
CA LYS A 22 -27.09 1.30 18.07
C LYS A 22 -27.95 2.54 17.82
N ASN A 23 -28.68 2.42 16.70
CA ASN A 23 -29.72 3.31 16.20
C ASN A 23 -30.82 3.63 17.21
N THR A 24 -31.15 4.92 17.31
CA THR A 24 -32.47 5.44 17.69
C THR A 24 -32.71 6.65 16.79
N GLY A 25 -33.86 6.73 16.12
CA GLY A 25 -34.19 7.86 15.24
C GLY A 25 -35.28 8.75 15.85
N GLU A 26 -35.38 9.99 15.34
CA GLU A 26 -36.61 10.73 15.08
C GLU A 26 -36.27 11.93 14.16
N SER A 27 -37.23 12.39 13.35
CA SER A 27 -37.15 13.51 12.37
C SER A 27 -37.47 14.88 13.04
N PRO A 28 -37.67 16.07 12.39
CA PRO A 28 -38.29 16.30 11.06
C PRO A 28 -37.77 17.45 10.14
N ASP A 29 -38.25 17.41 8.87
CA ASP A 29 -38.61 18.49 7.90
C ASP A 29 -37.70 19.72 7.63
N ALA A 30 -37.61 20.31 6.42
CA ALA A 30 -38.23 20.14 5.09
C ALA A 30 -37.20 20.57 3.99
N ALA A 31 -37.36 20.44 2.66
CA ALA A 31 -38.48 20.17 1.75
C ALA A 31 -37.94 19.46 0.46
N THR A 32 -38.64 18.53 -0.22
CA THR A 32 -39.55 18.78 -1.39
C THR A 32 -38.83 19.48 -2.57
N GLN A 33 -38.74 19.03 -3.83
CA GLN A 33 -39.31 17.95 -4.70
C GLN A 33 -38.28 17.73 -5.87
N THR A 34 -38.37 16.82 -6.86
CA THR A 34 -38.86 15.42 -7.02
C THR A 34 -38.53 15.01 -8.48
N GLY A 35 -38.27 13.73 -8.76
CA GLY A 35 -37.93 13.25 -10.11
C GLY A 35 -37.96 11.72 -10.26
N THR A 36 -39.15 11.15 -10.34
CA THR A 36 -39.43 9.71 -10.27
C THR A 36 -39.04 8.92 -11.53
N VAL A 37 -38.49 7.71 -11.34
CA VAL A 37 -39.08 6.49 -11.94
C VAL A 37 -38.76 5.29 -11.04
N GLN A 38 -39.79 4.51 -10.74
CA GLN A 38 -39.75 3.32 -9.90
C GLN A 38 -40.38 2.17 -10.67
N GLY A 39 -39.69 1.04 -10.73
CA GLY A 39 -40.14 -0.26 -11.24
C GLY A 39 -39.13 -1.29 -10.74
N GLU A 40 -39.44 -2.10 -9.73
CA GLU A 40 -40.21 -3.35 -9.85
C GLU A 40 -39.49 -4.41 -10.70
N LEU A 41 -39.24 -5.65 -10.25
CA LEU A 41 -39.63 -6.32 -9.00
C LEU A 41 -38.64 -7.47 -8.64
N GLN A 42 -38.62 -7.80 -7.36
CA GLN A 42 -38.14 -9.02 -6.68
C GLN A 42 -37.62 -10.21 -7.53
N SER A 43 -36.47 -10.76 -7.12
CA SER A 43 -36.34 -12.21 -6.93
C SER A 43 -35.26 -12.57 -5.89
N GLY A 44 -35.56 -13.55 -5.04
CA GLY A 44 -34.54 -14.37 -4.36
C GLY A 44 -33.69 -13.72 -3.25
N ARG A 45 -34.27 -13.42 -2.08
CA ARG A 45 -33.49 -13.61 -0.83
C ARG A 45 -33.56 -15.09 -0.48
N GLU A 46 -32.50 -15.83 -0.79
CA GLU A 46 -32.28 -17.14 -0.18
C GLU A 46 -30.95 -17.14 0.58
N ALA A 47 -31.01 -17.57 1.83
CA ALA A 47 -29.90 -17.44 2.76
C ALA A 47 -28.98 -18.67 2.67
N ALA A 48 -27.85 -18.50 1.99
CA ALA A 48 -26.64 -19.24 2.33
C ALA A 48 -25.65 -18.23 2.90
N ALA A 49 -25.46 -18.27 4.22
CA ALA A 49 -24.33 -17.57 4.81
C ALA A 49 -23.04 -18.17 4.23
N PRO A 50 -22.06 -17.39 3.78
CA PRO A 50 -20.69 -17.87 3.87
C PRO A 50 -20.44 -18.03 5.36
N THR A 51 -20.45 -19.28 5.84
CA THR A 51 -19.83 -19.61 7.10
C THR A 51 -18.42 -19.06 7.00
N ALA A 52 -18.16 -17.97 7.73
CA ALA A 52 -16.81 -17.47 7.92
C ALA A 52 -16.10 -18.44 8.86
N THR A 53 -15.87 -19.66 8.36
CA THR A 53 -14.75 -20.45 8.83
C THR A 53 -13.56 -19.56 8.56
N ALA A 54 -12.97 -19.04 9.64
CA ALA A 54 -11.59 -18.64 9.61
C ALA A 54 -10.79 -19.91 9.36
N GLU A 55 -10.76 -20.34 8.10
CA GLU A 55 -9.69 -21.15 7.56
C GLU A 55 -8.44 -20.33 7.86
N ALA A 56 -7.78 -20.68 8.96
CA ALA A 56 -6.43 -20.26 9.25
C ALA A 56 -5.61 -20.88 8.11
N GLY A 57 -5.54 -20.15 7.00
CA GLY A 57 -4.87 -20.61 5.81
C GLY A 57 -3.46 -20.97 6.23
N THR A 58 -3.14 -22.27 6.12
CA THR A 58 -1.76 -22.73 6.18
C THR A 58 -1.00 -21.84 5.21
N SER A 59 -0.21 -20.94 5.77
CA SER A 59 0.61 -20.01 5.01
C SER A 59 1.64 -20.88 4.30
N ASP A 60 1.37 -21.19 3.03
CA ASP A 60 2.34 -21.89 2.21
C ASP A 60 3.59 -21.00 2.16
N PRO A 61 4.72 -21.45 2.72
CA PRO A 61 5.91 -20.62 2.83
C PRO A 61 6.46 -20.21 1.45
N SER A 62 6.05 -20.88 0.38
CA SER A 62 6.40 -20.56 -1.01
C SER A 62 5.73 -19.27 -1.53
N TYR A 63 4.55 -18.91 -1.02
CA TYR A 63 3.87 -17.67 -1.44
C TYR A 63 4.46 -16.44 -0.72
N ASP A 64 4.81 -16.59 0.56
CA ASP A 64 5.39 -15.52 1.37
C ASP A 64 6.87 -15.25 1.05
N SER A 65 7.64 -16.29 0.66
CA SER A 65 9.03 -16.14 0.25
C SER A 65 9.17 -15.24 -0.99
N GLY A 66 8.35 -15.45 -2.03
CA GLY A 66 8.39 -14.63 -3.24
C GLY A 66 8.04 -13.15 -3.00
N ALA A 67 7.12 -12.88 -2.06
CA ALA A 67 6.80 -11.51 -1.63
C ALA A 67 7.97 -10.87 -0.87
N SER A 68 8.60 -11.63 0.03
CA SER A 68 9.77 -11.19 0.81
C SER A 68 11.00 -10.92 -0.08
N ASP A 69 11.27 -11.79 -1.06
CA ASP A 69 12.36 -11.62 -2.02
C ASP A 69 12.15 -10.38 -2.89
N ARG A 70 10.91 -10.14 -3.35
CA ARG A 70 10.56 -8.90 -4.07
C ARG A 70 10.80 -7.67 -3.20
N LEU A 71 10.37 -7.67 -1.94
CA LEU A 71 10.59 -6.55 -1.02
C LEU A 71 12.09 -6.29 -0.76
N ALA A 72 12.90 -7.35 -0.65
CA ALA A 72 14.34 -7.24 -0.52
C ALA A 72 14.98 -6.60 -1.78
N LEU A 73 14.54 -7.01 -2.98
CA LEU A 73 14.98 -6.42 -4.25
C LEU A 73 14.55 -4.94 -4.38
N GLU A 74 13.30 -4.60 -4.05
CA GLU A 74 12.81 -3.20 -4.04
C GLU A 74 13.64 -2.32 -3.09
N SER A 75 13.93 -2.82 -1.88
CA SER A 75 14.76 -2.13 -0.89
C SER A 75 16.19 -1.89 -1.38
N CYS A 76 16.82 -2.90 -2.01
CA CYS A 76 18.15 -2.76 -2.59
C CYS A 76 18.18 -1.72 -3.72
N VAL A 77 17.23 -1.81 -4.66
CA VAL A 77 17.14 -0.89 -5.80
C VAL A 77 16.91 0.54 -5.33
N ASP A 78 16.03 0.76 -4.36
CA ASP A 78 15.78 2.11 -3.82
C ASP A 78 16.98 2.67 -3.06
N GLY A 79 17.72 1.83 -2.33
CA GLY A 79 19.01 2.19 -1.72
C GLY A 79 20.07 2.60 -2.76
N TRP A 80 20.17 1.85 -3.85
CA TRP A 80 21.09 2.13 -4.96
C TRP A 80 20.72 3.41 -5.70
N LEU A 81 19.45 3.61 -6.04
CA LEU A 81 18.96 4.82 -6.68
C LEU A 81 19.26 6.07 -5.85
N LYS A 82 19.02 5.98 -4.54
CA LYS A 82 19.27 7.05 -3.58
C LYS A 82 20.75 7.42 -3.47
N SER A 83 21.67 6.45 -3.47
CA SER A 83 23.11 6.73 -3.40
C SER A 83 23.65 7.40 -4.68
N HIS A 84 22.99 7.18 -5.82
CA HIS A 84 23.35 7.77 -7.11
C HIS A 84 22.62 9.11 -7.41
N ASN A 85 21.88 9.68 -6.44
CA ASN A 85 21.06 10.89 -6.62
C ASN A 85 20.01 10.77 -7.76
N LEU A 86 19.47 9.57 -7.94
CA LEU A 86 18.37 9.30 -8.85
C LEU A 86 17.03 9.34 -8.11
N ASP A 87 15.94 9.48 -8.86
CA ASP A 87 14.58 9.32 -8.37
C ASP A 87 14.12 7.85 -8.37
N ARG A 88 12.87 7.61 -7.96
CA ARG A 88 12.24 6.29 -7.86
C ARG A 88 12.12 5.51 -9.18
N PHE A 89 12.38 6.16 -10.31
CA PHE A 89 12.31 5.60 -11.66
C PHE A 89 13.69 5.53 -12.35
N GLY A 90 14.77 5.90 -11.64
CA GLY A 90 16.12 5.88 -12.20
C GLY A 90 16.47 7.07 -13.09
N SER A 91 15.71 8.16 -13.02
CA SER A 91 16.07 9.43 -13.67
C SER A 91 16.77 10.38 -12.68
N PRO A 92 17.48 11.43 -13.12
CA PRO A 92 18.10 12.40 -12.22
C PRO A 92 17.08 13.01 -11.25
N LYS A 93 17.45 13.17 -9.97
CA LYS A 93 16.56 13.75 -8.96
C LYS A 93 16.05 15.13 -9.39
N GLY A 94 14.73 15.31 -9.34
CA GLY A 94 14.05 16.53 -9.79
C GLY A 94 13.56 16.49 -11.25
N THR A 95 13.70 15.36 -11.95
CA THR A 95 13.06 15.14 -13.25
C THR A 95 11.55 15.36 -13.14
N MET A 96 10.99 16.18 -14.05
CA MET A 96 9.55 16.34 -14.22
C MET A 96 9.07 15.43 -15.34
N TYR A 97 7.96 14.73 -15.10
CA TYR A 97 7.29 13.89 -16.08
C TYR A 97 6.00 14.58 -16.53
N ALA A 98 6.01 15.12 -17.76
CA ALA A 98 4.78 15.57 -18.41
C ALA A 98 4.00 14.34 -18.88
N GLY A 99 2.70 14.27 -18.58
CA GLY A 99 1.87 13.07 -18.85
C GLY A 99 1.81 12.05 -17.70
N GLY A 100 2.27 12.39 -16.49
CA GLY A 100 2.07 11.54 -15.30
C GLY A 100 3.25 10.61 -15.00
N SER A 101 3.00 9.30 -14.88
CA SER A 101 4.05 8.33 -14.53
C SER A 101 4.77 7.85 -15.79
N PRO A 102 6.11 7.78 -15.81
CA PRO A 102 6.82 7.24 -16.97
C PRO A 102 6.62 5.72 -17.14
N LEU A 103 5.95 5.06 -16.18
CA LEU A 103 5.60 3.64 -16.25
C LEU A 103 4.40 3.34 -17.18
N PHE A 104 3.70 4.36 -17.70
CA PHE A 104 2.50 4.21 -18.51
C PHE A 104 2.72 4.73 -19.94
N ASP A 105 2.47 3.91 -20.96
CA ASP A 105 2.43 4.36 -22.36
C ASP A 105 0.98 4.75 -22.71
N GLU A 106 0.69 6.05 -22.72
CA GLU A 106 -0.65 6.58 -23.05
C GLU A 106 -1.13 6.24 -24.48
N ARG A 107 -0.22 5.88 -25.40
CA ARG A 107 -0.55 5.53 -26.79
C ARG A 107 -0.94 4.06 -26.94
N THR A 108 -0.46 3.16 -26.07
CA THR A 108 -0.87 1.74 -26.08
C THR A 108 -1.84 1.38 -24.94
N GLY A 109 -1.86 2.18 -23.87
CA GLY A 109 -2.59 1.88 -22.62
C GLY A 109 -1.86 0.89 -21.71
N GLU A 110 -0.60 0.55 -21.99
CA GLU A 110 0.17 -0.43 -21.23
C GLU A 110 0.88 0.19 -20.02
N SER A 111 1.03 -0.61 -18.96
CA SER A 111 1.76 -0.24 -17.73
C SER A 111 2.93 -1.19 -17.50
N HIS A 112 4.08 -0.66 -17.08
CA HIS A 112 5.27 -1.42 -16.74
C HIS A 112 5.46 -1.52 -15.22
N ASP A 113 5.96 -2.67 -14.73
CA ASP A 113 6.44 -2.77 -13.36
C ASP A 113 7.65 -1.84 -13.14
N ARG A 114 7.70 -1.20 -11.96
CA ARG A 114 8.76 -0.25 -11.62
C ARG A 114 10.14 -0.89 -11.57
N LEU A 115 10.29 -2.10 -11.03
CA LEU A 115 11.57 -2.79 -10.96
C LEU A 115 12.08 -3.10 -12.36
N ASP A 116 11.25 -3.70 -13.22
CA ASP A 116 11.63 -4.00 -14.60
C ASP A 116 12.01 -2.72 -15.37
N PHE A 117 11.22 -1.66 -15.19
CA PHE A 117 11.46 -0.34 -15.78
C PHE A 117 12.79 0.31 -15.34
N VAL A 118 13.18 0.13 -14.07
CA VAL A 118 14.45 0.65 -13.52
C VAL A 118 15.62 -0.24 -13.93
N LEU A 119 15.53 -1.55 -13.72
CA LEU A 119 16.60 -2.52 -13.94
C LEU A 119 16.98 -2.68 -15.43
N SER A 120 16.04 -2.39 -16.34
CA SER A 120 16.31 -2.31 -17.79
C SER A 120 17.13 -1.07 -18.18
N ARG A 121 17.02 0.04 -17.42
CA ARG A 121 17.75 1.30 -17.65
C ARG A 121 19.04 1.42 -16.85
N GLN A 122 19.09 0.80 -15.68
CA GLN A 122 20.18 0.90 -14.72
C GLN A 122 20.89 -0.48 -14.59
N PRO A 123 21.73 -0.87 -15.57
CA PRO A 123 22.38 -2.18 -15.56
C PRO A 123 23.32 -2.36 -14.36
N GLU A 124 23.89 -1.28 -13.83
CA GLU A 124 24.71 -1.33 -12.61
C GLU A 124 23.86 -1.56 -11.34
N ALA A 125 22.62 -1.04 -11.28
CA ALA A 125 21.67 -1.39 -10.22
C ALA A 125 21.29 -2.88 -10.29
N LYS A 126 21.10 -3.41 -11.51
CA LYS A 126 20.81 -4.83 -11.72
C LYS A 126 21.94 -5.72 -11.23
N LYS A 127 23.19 -5.43 -11.59
CA LYS A 127 24.36 -6.15 -11.05
C LYS A 127 24.45 -6.04 -9.52
N ALA A 128 24.23 -4.84 -8.98
CA ALA A 128 24.36 -4.58 -7.55
C ALA A 128 23.27 -5.24 -6.68
N CYS A 129 22.07 -5.49 -7.23
CA CYS A 129 20.92 -5.97 -6.45
C CYS A 129 20.38 -7.35 -6.85
N VAL A 130 20.52 -7.77 -8.11
CA VAL A 130 20.11 -9.10 -8.56
C VAL A 130 21.26 -10.08 -8.42
N ASP A 131 22.43 -9.76 -9.00
CA ASP A 131 23.58 -10.68 -9.01
C ASP A 131 24.24 -10.81 -7.62
N ALA A 132 24.09 -9.81 -6.75
CA ALA A 132 24.49 -9.85 -5.34
C ALA A 132 23.42 -10.45 -4.41
N GLY A 133 22.17 -10.54 -4.87
CA GLY A 133 21.04 -11.13 -4.14
C GLY A 133 20.89 -12.64 -4.36
N ALA A 134 21.64 -13.22 -5.31
CA ALA A 134 21.71 -14.65 -5.50
C ALA A 134 22.28 -15.33 -4.23
N PRO A 135 21.63 -16.38 -3.70
CA PRO A 135 22.21 -17.15 -2.59
C PRO A 135 23.54 -17.77 -3.02
N LYS A 136 24.55 -17.63 -2.17
CA LYS A 136 25.88 -18.25 -2.33
C LYS A 136 25.95 -19.61 -1.65
#